data_AF-A0A1V5BB69-F1
#
_entry.id   AF-A0A1V5BB69-F1
#
_cell.length_a   1.000
_cell.length_b   1.000
_cell.length_c   1.000
_cell.angle_alpha   90.00
_cell.angle_beta   90.00
_cell.angle_gamma   90.00
#
_symmetry.space_group_name_H-M   'P 1'
#
loop_
_entity.id
_entity.type
_entity.pdbx_description
1 polymer ?
#
loop_
_entity_poly.entity_id
_entity_poly.type
_entity_poly.pdbx_seq_one_letter_code
_entity_poly.pdbx_strand_id
1 'polypeptide(L)'
;MLPVTGTLLGLVYAALIYWLQKGFSRLEHTRTLLEDLLIADGKILLDLLVGASVVSLFAIIGSIKLISVAFWIFAIVFLVDILKATAEQGYIAKIFSTKYTKYAGWLRASILFLVVICYPLVLSIGSGTRLWLLTENGAIIFICLSSIIALLQIKSLLTQAFDVRKQIDDKLMNENEDKATNIEEKAVIWSKEKLNIETMIISERLKSIGVVSWDQSEDLMSNSSWTSRDLHDNPVLKSVPWVKESGSCHFNIIIPYLNSDSWTREYIYKWSRSILETLSNSKTDVRQYSLSFFRKENEKCNHFGMIRASRDDVIKTLSQNLSDEEFIMNLPGRYLSPAVAEF
;
A
#
# COMPACT_ATOMS: atom_id res chain seq x y z
N MET A 1 23.34 17.65 -29.89
CA MET A 1 22.11 18.01 -29.15
C MET A 1 21.00 16.98 -29.39
N LEU A 2 20.49 16.79 -30.62
CA LEU A 2 19.46 15.79 -30.97
C LEU A 2 19.67 14.34 -30.45
N PRO A 3 20.88 13.75 -30.53
CA PRO A 3 21.10 12.38 -30.05
C PRO A 3 20.88 12.26 -28.54
N VAL A 4 21.39 13.23 -27.77
CA VAL A 4 21.31 13.25 -26.29
C VAL A 4 19.86 13.38 -25.83
N THR A 5 19.06 14.20 -26.53
CA THR A 5 17.62 14.35 -26.26
C THR A 5 16.85 13.07 -26.57
N GLY A 6 17.21 12.38 -27.66
CA GLY A 6 16.65 11.07 -28.03
C GLY A 6 16.99 9.97 -27.03
N THR A 7 18.24 9.92 -26.52
CA THR A 7 18.64 8.95 -25.49
C THR A 7 17.95 9.20 -24.15
N LEU A 8 17.76 10.46 -23.76
CA LEU A 8 17.03 10.84 -22.55
C LEU A 8 15.55 10.45 -22.64
N LEU A 9 14.90 10.71 -23.77
CA LEU A 9 13.53 10.25 -24.03
C LEU A 9 13.42 8.72 -24.01
N GLY A 10 14.39 8.01 -24.61
CA GLY A 10 14.46 6.55 -24.57
C GLY A 10 14.69 5.97 -23.17
N LEU A 11 15.51 6.62 -22.34
CA LEU A 11 15.75 6.22 -20.95
C LEU A 11 14.53 6.49 -20.06
N VAL A 12 13.85 7.62 -20.26
CA VAL A 12 12.58 7.91 -19.59
C VAL A 12 11.54 6.86 -20.01
N TYR A 13 11.45 6.53 -21.29
CA TYR A 13 10.58 5.48 -21.81
C TYR A 13 10.86 4.09 -21.21
N ALA A 14 12.14 3.70 -21.14
CA ALA A 14 12.53 2.41 -20.54
C ALA A 14 12.27 2.37 -19.02
N ALA A 15 12.52 3.47 -18.31
CA ALA A 15 12.21 3.59 -16.89
C ALA A 15 10.70 3.53 -16.63
N LEU A 16 9.88 4.09 -17.52
CA LEU A 16 8.42 4.04 -17.46
C LEU A 16 7.90 2.61 -17.68
N ILE A 17 8.41 1.88 -18.67
CA ILE A 17 8.04 0.48 -18.93
C ILE A 17 8.45 -0.42 -17.76
N TYR A 18 9.68 -0.26 -17.27
CA TYR A 18 10.17 -1.05 -16.13
C TYR A 18 9.35 -0.80 -14.87
N TRP A 19 8.93 0.44 -14.62
CA TRP A 19 8.09 0.76 -13.48
C TRP A 19 6.66 0.24 -13.64
N LEU A 20 6.05 0.36 -14.82
CA LEU A 20 4.77 -0.29 -15.12
C LEU A 20 4.88 -1.79 -14.80
N GLN A 21 5.84 -2.50 -15.39
CA GLN A 21 6.01 -3.94 -15.17
C GLN A 21 6.22 -4.33 -13.70
N LYS A 22 7.05 -3.59 -12.95
CA LYS A 22 7.42 -3.94 -11.56
C LYS A 22 6.47 -3.40 -10.50
N GLY A 23 5.75 -2.32 -10.81
CA GLY A 23 4.66 -1.78 -9.98
C GLY A 23 3.41 -2.64 -10.06
N PHE A 24 3.12 -3.22 -11.22
CA PHE A 24 1.96 -4.11 -11.42
C PHE A 24 2.12 -5.49 -10.76
N SER A 25 3.34 -6.01 -10.63
CA SER A 25 3.58 -7.32 -10.02
C SER A 25 3.27 -7.39 -8.52
N ARG A 26 3.00 -6.25 -7.86
CA ARG A 26 2.71 -6.16 -6.41
C ARG A 26 1.24 -5.87 -6.10
N LEU A 27 0.35 -5.80 -7.10
CA LEU A 27 -1.05 -5.39 -6.98
C LEU A 27 -2.03 -6.54 -7.32
N GLU A 28 -1.83 -7.71 -6.73
CA GLU A 28 -2.52 -8.94 -7.15
C GLU A 28 -4.05 -8.92 -6.95
N HIS A 29 -4.58 -8.08 -6.05
CA HIS A 29 -6.03 -7.99 -5.75
C HIS A 29 -6.74 -6.76 -6.33
N THR A 30 -6.02 -5.68 -6.65
CA THR A 30 -6.56 -4.45 -7.26
C THR A 30 -6.31 -4.38 -8.76
N ARG A 31 -5.60 -5.38 -9.30
CA ARG A 31 -5.20 -5.50 -10.70
C ARG A 31 -6.35 -5.22 -11.65
N THR A 32 -7.45 -5.98 -11.56
CA THR A 32 -8.48 -5.97 -12.59
C THR A 32 -9.22 -4.64 -12.80
N LEU A 33 -9.37 -3.79 -11.79
CA LEU A 33 -10.08 -2.51 -11.92
C LEU A 33 -9.17 -1.33 -12.27
N LEU A 34 -7.90 -1.36 -11.83
CA LEU A 34 -6.93 -0.30 -12.09
C LEU A 34 -6.12 -0.58 -13.36
N GLU A 35 -5.91 -1.85 -13.72
CA GLU A 35 -5.22 -2.33 -14.92
C GLU A 35 -5.91 -1.79 -16.17
N ASP A 36 -7.25 -1.84 -16.27
CA ASP A 36 -7.97 -1.31 -17.43
C ASP A 36 -7.77 0.20 -17.61
N LEU A 37 -7.91 1.00 -16.53
CA LEU A 37 -7.69 2.45 -16.58
C LEU A 37 -6.25 2.81 -16.94
N LEU A 38 -5.29 2.10 -16.34
CA LEU A 38 -3.86 2.33 -16.54
C LEU A 38 -3.39 1.85 -17.92
N ILE A 39 -3.98 0.79 -18.46
CA ILE A 39 -3.77 0.35 -19.84
C ILE A 39 -4.32 1.40 -20.81
N ALA A 40 -5.49 1.98 -20.53
CA ALA A 40 -6.10 3.00 -21.36
C ALA A 40 -5.25 4.28 -21.41
N ASP A 41 -4.89 4.82 -20.23
CA ASP A 41 -4.06 6.02 -20.13
C ASP A 41 -2.61 5.75 -20.61
N GLY A 42 -2.09 4.54 -20.40
CA GLY A 42 -0.79 4.10 -20.92
C GLY A 42 -0.74 3.98 -22.44
N LYS A 43 -1.82 3.54 -23.10
CA LYS A 43 -1.92 3.51 -24.57
C LYS A 43 -1.92 4.92 -25.17
N ILE A 44 -2.69 5.84 -24.60
CA ILE A 44 -2.68 7.25 -25.02
C ILE A 44 -1.28 7.85 -24.91
N LEU A 45 -0.57 7.55 -23.82
CA LEU A 45 0.82 7.99 -23.63
C LEU A 45 1.75 7.44 -24.71
N LEU A 46 1.66 6.13 -24.97
CA LEU A 46 2.45 5.42 -25.97
C LEU A 46 2.22 5.99 -27.37
N ASP A 47 0.97 6.21 -27.74
CA ASP A 47 0.62 6.79 -29.04
C ASP A 47 1.24 8.18 -29.21
N LEU A 48 1.16 9.05 -28.20
CA LEU A 48 1.74 10.39 -28.25
C LEU A 48 3.27 10.34 -28.48
N LEU A 49 3.97 9.44 -27.80
CA LEU A 49 5.41 9.29 -27.91
C LEU A 49 5.84 8.65 -29.24
N VAL A 50 5.14 7.61 -29.68
CA VAL A 50 5.40 6.94 -30.97
C VAL A 50 5.08 7.90 -32.12
N GLY A 51 3.95 8.59 -32.06
CA GLY A 51 3.55 9.60 -33.04
C GLY A 51 4.60 10.71 -33.17
N ALA A 52 5.05 11.29 -32.05
CA ALA A 52 6.09 12.30 -32.06
C ALA A 52 7.42 11.77 -32.64
N SER A 53 7.80 10.53 -32.31
CA SER A 53 9.04 9.92 -32.79
C SER A 53 9.01 9.63 -34.30
N VAL A 54 7.91 9.06 -34.80
CA VAL A 54 7.75 8.72 -36.22
C VAL A 54 7.65 9.99 -37.08
N VAL A 55 6.89 10.99 -36.64
CA VAL A 55 6.80 12.29 -37.33
C VAL A 55 8.14 13.02 -37.31
N SER A 56 8.90 12.95 -36.21
CA SER A 56 10.26 13.50 -36.13
C SER A 56 11.21 12.83 -37.12
N LEU A 57 11.14 11.50 -37.29
CA LEU A 57 11.97 10.76 -38.25
C LEU A 57 11.68 11.18 -39.69
N PHE A 58 10.40 11.33 -40.07
CA PHE A 58 10.05 11.79 -41.41
C PHE A 58 10.31 13.29 -41.63
N ALA A 59 10.32 14.09 -40.57
CA ALA A 59 10.75 15.49 -40.61
C ALA A 59 12.24 15.62 -40.95
N ILE A 60 13.10 14.72 -40.43
CA ILE A 60 14.53 14.68 -40.78
C ILE A 60 14.73 14.37 -42.28
N ILE A 61 13.86 13.54 -42.86
CA ILE A 61 13.89 13.17 -44.29
C ILE A 61 13.41 14.32 -45.19
N GLY A 62 12.75 15.35 -44.63
CA GLY A 62 12.31 16.56 -45.35
C GLY A 62 11.15 16.33 -46.32
N SER A 63 10.45 15.19 -46.23
CA SER A 63 9.33 14.87 -47.12
C SER A 63 7.98 15.21 -46.51
N ILE A 64 7.43 16.36 -46.88
CA ILE A 64 6.12 16.86 -46.43
C ILE A 64 5.00 15.84 -46.64
N LYS A 65 5.04 15.07 -47.74
CA LYS A 65 4.05 14.02 -48.03
C LYS A 65 4.14 12.87 -47.04
N LEU A 66 5.34 12.41 -46.71
CA LEU A 66 5.55 11.31 -45.76
C LEU A 66 5.20 11.73 -44.33
N ILE A 67 5.57 12.96 -43.94
CA ILE A 67 5.17 13.57 -42.66
C ILE A 67 3.65 13.58 -42.53
N SER A 68 2.94 14.03 -43.57
CA SER A 68 1.48 14.11 -43.57
C SER A 68 0.82 12.74 -43.49
N VAL A 69 1.33 11.74 -44.22
CA VAL A 69 0.82 10.36 -44.16
C VAL A 69 1.02 9.77 -42.77
N ALA A 70 2.21 9.92 -42.18
CA ALA A 70 2.50 9.44 -40.83
C ALA A 70 1.60 10.11 -39.77
N PHE A 71 1.38 11.42 -39.90
CA PHE A 71 0.50 12.17 -39.01
C PHE A 71 -0.96 11.71 -39.09
N TRP A 72 -1.50 11.46 -40.28
CA TRP A 72 -2.88 10.98 -40.43
C TRP A 72 -3.06 9.55 -39.91
N ILE A 73 -2.08 8.66 -40.11
CA ILE A 73 -2.08 7.33 -39.52
C ILE A 73 -2.13 7.43 -37.99
N PHE A 74 -1.27 8.27 -37.40
CA PHE A 74 -1.30 8.56 -35.97
C PHE A 74 -2.66 9.10 -35.52
N ALA A 75 -3.22 10.10 -36.22
CA ALA A 75 -4.47 10.74 -35.83
C ALA A 75 -5.65 9.76 -35.79
N ILE A 76 -5.71 8.79 -36.71
CA ILE A 76 -6.76 7.76 -36.73
C ILE A 76 -6.61 6.81 -35.53
N VAL A 77 -5.40 6.29 -35.29
CA VAL A 77 -5.12 5.37 -34.17
C VAL A 77 -5.40 6.06 -32.83
N PHE A 78 -4.85 7.26 -32.66
CA PHE A 78 -5.00 8.06 -31.45
C PHE A 78 -6.47 8.40 -31.15
N LEU A 79 -7.28 8.69 -32.17
CA LEU A 79 -8.70 8.97 -32.00
C LEU A 79 -9.48 7.73 -31.54
N VAL A 80 -9.17 6.55 -32.06
CA VAL A 80 -9.78 5.29 -31.62
C VAL A 80 -9.47 5.03 -30.15
N ASP A 81 -8.22 5.22 -29.74
CA ASP A 81 -7.79 4.89 -28.38
C ASP A 81 -8.23 5.96 -27.36
N ILE A 82 -8.33 7.24 -27.74
CA ILE A 82 -9.02 8.26 -26.94
C ILE A 82 -10.48 7.86 -26.68
N LEU A 83 -11.22 7.44 -27.72
CA LEU A 83 -12.64 7.09 -27.57
C LEU A 83 -12.84 5.89 -26.64
N LYS A 84 -11.97 4.87 -26.72
CA LYS A 84 -11.99 3.72 -25.81
C LYS A 84 -11.69 4.12 -24.38
N ALA A 85 -10.64 4.90 -24.14
CA ALA A 85 -10.29 5.38 -22.80
C ALA A 85 -11.42 6.22 -22.17
N THR A 86 -12.13 6.99 -22.99
CA THR A 86 -13.30 7.77 -22.55
C THR A 86 -14.46 6.86 -22.11
N ALA A 87 -14.67 5.75 -22.80
CA ALA A 87 -15.69 4.76 -22.46
C ALA A 87 -15.36 4.04 -21.15
N GLU A 88 -14.09 3.65 -20.95
CA GLU A 88 -13.61 2.96 -19.75
C GLU A 88 -13.63 3.86 -18.51
N GLN A 89 -13.22 5.13 -18.64
CA GLN A 89 -13.37 6.13 -17.56
C GLN A 89 -14.83 6.35 -17.17
N GLY A 90 -15.75 6.33 -18.15
CA GLY A 90 -17.18 6.41 -17.90
C GLY A 90 -17.75 5.20 -17.15
N TYR A 91 -17.20 4.00 -17.39
CA TYR A 91 -17.58 2.77 -16.70
C TYR A 91 -17.13 2.77 -15.23
N ILE A 92 -15.88 3.16 -14.96
CA ILE A 92 -15.31 3.21 -13.61
C ILE A 92 -16.00 4.30 -12.77
N ALA A 93 -16.28 5.48 -13.34
CA ALA A 93 -17.00 6.54 -12.65
C ALA A 93 -18.43 6.12 -12.21
N LYS A 94 -19.06 5.18 -12.94
CA LYS A 94 -20.38 4.63 -12.59
C LYS A 94 -20.33 3.65 -11.41
N ILE A 95 -19.19 2.99 -11.20
CA ILE A 95 -18.99 2.02 -10.11
C ILE A 95 -18.66 2.72 -8.79
N PHE A 96 -17.88 3.81 -8.83
CA PHE A 96 -17.29 4.41 -7.63
C PHE A 96 -17.92 5.73 -7.13
N SER A 97 -18.93 6.29 -7.82
CA SER A 97 -19.55 7.55 -7.41
C SER A 97 -21.07 7.56 -7.62
N THR A 98 -21.84 8.02 -6.63
CA THR A 98 -23.28 8.35 -6.77
C THR A 98 -23.53 9.66 -7.51
N LYS A 99 -22.49 10.49 -7.71
CA LYS A 99 -22.53 11.70 -8.54
C LYS A 99 -21.98 11.40 -9.93
N TYR A 100 -22.90 11.23 -10.86
CA TYR A 100 -22.66 11.01 -12.28
C TYR A 100 -21.93 12.22 -12.90
N THR A 101 -20.63 12.11 -13.20
CA THR A 101 -19.88 13.15 -13.95
C THR A 101 -19.51 12.65 -15.36
N LYS A 102 -20.54 12.24 -16.11
CA LYS A 102 -20.44 11.73 -17.50
C LYS A 102 -19.61 12.63 -18.44
N TYR A 103 -19.52 13.93 -18.14
CA TYR A 103 -18.92 14.94 -19.02
C TYR A 103 -17.40 15.12 -18.84
N ALA A 104 -16.80 14.65 -17.75
CA ALA A 104 -15.38 14.89 -17.47
C ALA A 104 -14.45 14.14 -18.44
N GLY A 105 -14.75 12.87 -18.74
CA GLY A 105 -13.98 12.08 -19.71
C GLY A 105 -14.08 12.65 -21.13
N TRP A 106 -15.28 13.01 -21.58
CA TRP A 106 -15.51 13.61 -22.90
C TRP A 106 -14.82 14.97 -23.07
N LEU A 107 -14.74 15.75 -22.00
CA LEU A 107 -14.00 17.01 -22.00
C LEU A 107 -12.50 16.78 -22.17
N ARG A 108 -11.91 15.81 -21.46
CA ARG A 108 -10.49 15.43 -21.63
C ARG A 108 -10.20 14.94 -23.05
N ALA A 109 -11.04 14.06 -23.60
CA ALA A 109 -10.93 13.56 -24.97
C ALA A 109 -11.00 14.68 -26.02
N SER A 110 -11.97 15.60 -25.85
CA SER A 110 -12.16 16.73 -26.76
C SER A 110 -10.96 17.69 -26.73
N ILE A 111 -10.40 17.96 -25.54
CA ILE A 111 -9.20 18.79 -25.39
C ILE A 111 -8.00 18.13 -26.08
N LEU A 112 -7.78 16.82 -25.87
CA LEU A 112 -6.68 16.10 -26.50
C LEU A 112 -6.82 16.12 -28.04
N PHE A 113 -8.01 15.88 -28.56
CA PHE A 113 -8.29 15.96 -30.00
C PHE A 113 -7.98 17.35 -30.57
N LEU A 114 -8.47 18.41 -29.92
CA LEU A 114 -8.26 19.79 -30.37
C LEU A 114 -6.77 20.19 -30.34
N VAL A 115 -6.07 19.87 -29.26
CA VAL A 115 -4.68 20.32 -29.05
C VAL A 115 -3.69 19.48 -29.85
N VAL A 116 -3.88 18.16 -29.95
CA VAL A 116 -2.91 17.26 -30.58
C VAL A 116 -3.14 17.14 -32.09
N ILE A 117 -4.40 17.17 -32.55
CA ILE A 117 -4.73 16.96 -33.97
C ILE A 117 -5.08 18.28 -34.65
N CYS A 118 -6.06 19.04 -34.12
CA CYS A 118 -6.55 20.23 -34.83
C CYS A 118 -5.54 21.38 -34.82
N TYR A 119 -4.86 21.63 -33.71
CA TYR A 119 -3.96 22.78 -33.57
C TYR A 119 -2.75 22.75 -34.54
N PRO A 120 -2.03 21.62 -34.70
CA PRO A 120 -0.97 21.51 -35.72
C PRO A 120 -1.47 21.70 -37.17
N LEU A 121 -2.70 21.27 -37.46
CA LEU A 121 -3.32 21.42 -38.78
C LEU A 121 -3.70 22.89 -39.07
N VAL A 122 -4.27 23.59 -38.10
CA VAL A 122 -4.64 25.02 -38.24
C VAL A 122 -3.41 25.88 -38.52
N LEU A 123 -2.31 25.61 -37.82
CA LEU A 123 -1.05 26.33 -38.05
C LEU A 123 -0.40 25.99 -39.40
N SER A 124 -0.66 24.80 -39.93
CA SER A 124 -0.24 24.44 -41.29
C SER A 124 -1.02 25.24 -42.34
N ILE A 125 -2.33 25.48 -42.14
CA ILE A 125 -3.17 26.27 -43.06
C ILE A 125 -2.71 27.73 -43.17
N GLY A 126 -2.29 28.35 -42.05
CA GLY A 126 -1.79 29.73 -42.02
C GLY A 126 -0.57 29.99 -42.92
N SER A 127 0.10 28.93 -43.38
CA SER A 127 1.25 28.99 -44.30
C SER A 127 0.88 28.83 -45.79
N GLY A 128 -0.42 28.83 -46.13
CA GLY A 128 -0.89 28.78 -47.53
C GLY A 128 -0.95 27.38 -48.14
N THR A 129 -0.84 26.33 -47.32
CA THR A 129 -0.92 24.93 -47.77
C THR A 129 -2.33 24.35 -47.66
N ARG A 130 -2.62 23.30 -48.45
CA ARG A 130 -3.93 22.63 -48.43
C ARG A 130 -4.17 21.99 -47.05
N LEU A 131 -5.44 21.97 -46.60
CA LEU A 131 -5.90 21.47 -45.30
C LEU A 131 -5.40 20.06 -44.89
N TRP A 132 -4.96 19.28 -45.87
CA TRP A 132 -4.54 17.88 -45.71
C TRP A 132 -3.02 17.69 -45.54
N LEU A 133 -2.23 18.75 -45.70
CA LEU A 133 -0.77 18.71 -45.62
C LEU A 133 -0.31 19.31 -44.30
N LEU A 134 0.48 18.54 -43.55
CA LEU A 134 1.17 19.01 -42.35
C LEU A 134 2.51 19.63 -42.79
N THR A 135 2.69 20.93 -42.54
CA THR A 135 3.96 21.60 -42.86
C THR A 135 5.03 21.27 -41.81
N GLU A 136 6.29 21.56 -42.11
CA GLU A 136 7.40 21.35 -41.15
C GLU A 136 7.15 22.09 -39.83
N ASN A 137 6.63 23.32 -39.89
CA ASN A 137 6.26 24.08 -38.70
C ASN A 137 5.12 23.42 -37.92
N GLY A 138 4.11 22.89 -38.61
CA GLY A 138 3.04 22.11 -37.98
C GLY A 138 3.57 20.83 -37.32
N ALA A 139 4.52 20.15 -37.96
CA ALA A 139 5.15 18.94 -37.44
C ALA A 139 5.99 19.22 -36.18
N ILE A 140 6.77 20.31 -36.15
CA ILE A 140 7.53 20.72 -34.97
C ILE A 140 6.61 20.98 -33.78
N ILE A 141 5.49 21.69 -34.02
CA ILE A 141 4.52 22.01 -32.97
C ILE A 141 3.81 20.76 -32.46
N PHE A 142 3.45 19.84 -33.36
CA PHE A 142 2.90 18.54 -33.00
C PHE A 142 3.86 17.74 -32.09
N ILE A 143 5.15 17.68 -32.44
CA ILE A 143 6.18 16.96 -31.67
C ILE A 143 6.31 17.58 -30.26
N CYS A 144 6.39 18.91 -30.17
CA CYS A 144 6.50 19.61 -28.90
C CYS A 144 5.26 19.41 -28.01
N LEU A 145 4.06 19.60 -28.55
CA LEU A 145 2.81 19.44 -27.80
C LEU A 145 2.61 18.00 -27.32
N SER A 146 2.84 17.03 -28.19
CA SER A 146 2.71 15.61 -27.84
C SER A 146 3.67 15.22 -26.71
N SER A 147 4.90 15.73 -26.75
CA SER A 147 5.90 15.49 -25.69
C SER A 147 5.52 16.15 -24.35
N ILE A 148 5.03 17.39 -24.36
CA ILE A 148 4.59 18.10 -23.15
C ILE A 148 3.37 17.41 -22.52
N ILE A 149 2.39 17.02 -23.34
CA ILE A 149 1.18 16.33 -22.87
C ILE A 149 1.54 14.97 -22.27
N ALA A 150 2.44 14.21 -22.92
CA ALA A 150 2.93 12.95 -22.38
C ALA A 150 3.59 13.14 -21.00
N LEU A 151 4.44 14.15 -20.83
CA LEU A 151 5.08 14.46 -19.54
C LEU A 151 4.06 14.81 -18.44
N LEU A 152 3.04 15.61 -18.76
CA LEU A 152 1.99 15.96 -17.81
C LEU A 152 1.14 14.75 -17.40
N GLN A 153 0.82 13.86 -18.36
CA GLN A 153 0.10 12.63 -18.07
C GLN A 153 0.90 11.68 -17.18
N ILE A 154 2.20 11.54 -17.41
CA ILE A 154 3.11 10.75 -16.55
C ILE A 154 3.06 11.27 -15.12
N LYS A 155 3.22 12.58 -14.93
CA LYS A 155 3.19 13.19 -13.59
C LYS A 155 1.87 12.89 -12.88
N SER A 156 0.75 13.07 -13.58
CA SER A 156 -0.59 12.84 -13.03
C SER A 156 -0.80 11.37 -12.64
N LEU A 157 -0.42 10.43 -13.51
CA LEU A 157 -0.51 8.99 -13.23
C LEU A 157 0.34 8.59 -12.02
N LEU A 158 1.54 9.15 -11.91
CA LEU A 158 2.44 8.91 -10.78
C LEU A 158 1.80 9.34 -9.46
N THR A 159 1.27 10.57 -9.40
CA THR A 159 0.61 11.08 -8.18
C THR A 159 -0.61 10.24 -7.80
N GLN A 160 -1.47 9.90 -8.77
CA GLN A 160 -2.65 9.07 -8.51
C GLN A 160 -2.29 7.67 -8.02
N ALA A 161 -1.25 7.05 -8.57
CA ALA A 161 -0.79 5.74 -8.13
C ALA A 161 -0.28 5.78 -6.67
N PHE A 162 0.43 6.83 -6.28
CA PHE A 162 0.90 7.00 -4.89
C PHE A 162 -0.25 7.24 -3.91
N ASP A 163 -1.23 8.07 -4.26
CA ASP A 163 -2.39 8.36 -3.40
C ASP A 163 -3.27 7.12 -3.20
N VAL A 164 -3.52 6.35 -4.26
CA VAL A 164 -4.28 5.10 -4.19
C VAL A 164 -3.56 4.08 -3.31
N ARG A 165 -2.23 3.96 -3.42
CA ARG A 165 -1.44 3.08 -2.55
C ARG A 165 -1.63 3.43 -1.07
N LYS A 166 -1.47 4.72 -0.74
CA LYS A 166 -1.62 5.19 0.64
C LYS A 166 -3.01 4.87 1.20
N GLN A 167 -4.06 5.08 0.40
CA GLN A 167 -5.44 4.78 0.81
C GLN A 167 -5.70 3.28 1.03
N ILE A 168 -5.03 2.41 0.27
CA ILE A 168 -5.14 0.95 0.43
C ILE A 168 -4.39 0.49 1.69
N ASP A 169 -3.17 0.98 1.89
CA ASP A 169 -2.37 0.69 3.09
C ASP A 169 -3.16 1.09 4.36
N ASP A 170 -3.74 2.29 4.36
CA ASP A 170 -4.56 2.80 5.47
C ASP A 170 -5.82 1.92 5.71
N LYS A 171 -6.48 1.42 4.65
CA LYS A 171 -7.67 0.56 4.77
C LYS A 171 -7.34 -0.85 5.27
N LEU A 172 -6.26 -1.46 4.78
CA LEU A 172 -5.84 -2.80 5.22
C LEU A 172 -5.42 -2.81 6.69
N MET A 173 -4.78 -1.72 7.16
CA MET A 173 -4.47 -1.55 8.57
C MET A 173 -5.75 -1.48 9.42
N ASN A 174 -6.72 -0.65 9.00
CA ASN A 174 -7.99 -0.47 9.72
C ASN A 174 -8.86 -1.74 9.74
N GLU A 175 -9.00 -2.48 8.63
CA GLU A 175 -9.82 -3.70 8.58
C GLU A 175 -9.26 -4.84 9.46
N ASN A 176 -7.94 -4.97 9.53
CA ASN A 176 -7.31 -5.97 10.40
C ASN A 176 -7.41 -5.57 11.88
N GLU A 177 -7.34 -4.26 12.18
CA GLU A 177 -7.61 -3.73 13.53
C GLU A 177 -9.08 -3.95 13.94
N ASP A 178 -10.03 -3.77 13.02
CA ASP A 178 -11.47 -4.00 13.23
C ASP A 178 -11.81 -5.49 13.44
N LYS A 179 -11.16 -6.40 12.70
CA LYS A 179 -11.33 -7.85 12.90
C LYS A 179 -10.73 -8.32 14.22
N ALA A 180 -9.59 -7.77 14.63
CA ALA A 180 -8.98 -8.07 15.92
C ALA A 180 -9.82 -7.49 17.08
N THR A 181 -10.50 -6.36 16.88
CA THR A 181 -11.34 -5.74 17.91
C THR A 181 -12.70 -6.42 18.12
N ASN A 182 -13.28 -7.04 17.08
CA ASN A 182 -14.64 -7.61 17.08
C ASN A 182 -14.80 -9.06 17.58
N ILE A 183 -13.82 -9.64 18.29
CA ILE A 183 -14.02 -10.96 18.90
C ILE A 183 -15.03 -10.82 20.05
N GLU A 184 -16.24 -11.37 19.86
CA GLU A 184 -17.36 -11.27 20.79
C GLU A 184 -16.98 -11.74 22.21
N GLU A 185 -17.07 -10.85 23.20
CA GLU A 185 -16.93 -11.18 24.62
C GLU A 185 -18.25 -11.82 25.11
N LYS A 186 -18.27 -13.14 25.33
CA LYS A 186 -19.44 -13.80 25.95
C LYS A 186 -19.60 -13.31 27.39
N ALA A 187 -20.70 -12.59 27.65
CA ALA A 187 -21.01 -11.93 28.91
C ALA A 187 -21.15 -12.93 30.08
N VAL A 188 -20.13 -13.02 30.91
CA VAL A 188 -20.22 -13.48 32.29
C VAL A 188 -19.52 -12.42 33.12
N ILE A 189 -20.26 -11.76 34.02
CA ILE A 189 -19.74 -10.65 34.83
C ILE A 189 -19.06 -11.24 36.06
N TRP A 190 -17.74 -11.12 36.16
CA TRP A 190 -16.96 -11.57 37.31
C TRP A 190 -17.04 -10.58 38.48
N SER A 191 -17.05 -11.11 39.70
CA SER A 191 -16.92 -10.28 40.90
C SER A 191 -15.53 -9.67 41.00
N LYS A 192 -15.42 -8.54 41.72
CA LYS A 192 -14.14 -7.87 41.97
C LYS A 192 -13.11 -8.77 42.67
N GLU A 193 -13.56 -9.64 43.56
CA GLU A 193 -12.71 -10.62 44.25
C GLU A 193 -12.11 -11.62 43.26
N LYS A 194 -12.92 -12.13 42.33
CA LYS A 194 -12.46 -13.02 41.27
C LYS A 194 -11.45 -12.33 40.36
N LEU A 195 -11.70 -11.08 39.97
CA LEU A 195 -10.77 -10.29 39.16
C LEU A 195 -9.40 -10.13 39.84
N ASN A 196 -9.37 -9.87 41.15
CA ASN A 196 -8.13 -9.75 41.91
C ASN A 196 -7.35 -11.07 41.97
N ILE A 197 -8.04 -12.19 42.21
CA ILE A 197 -7.42 -13.52 42.25
C ILE A 197 -6.82 -13.86 40.88
N GLU A 198 -7.59 -13.66 39.81
CA GLU A 198 -7.13 -13.92 38.44
C GLU A 198 -5.93 -13.05 38.07
N THR A 199 -5.99 -11.75 38.37
CA THR A 199 -4.86 -10.83 38.15
C THR A 199 -3.60 -11.28 38.89
N MET A 200 -3.75 -11.78 40.13
CA MET A 200 -2.63 -12.31 40.92
C MET A 200 -2.03 -13.58 40.30
N ILE A 201 -2.88 -14.55 39.90
CA ILE A 201 -2.42 -15.79 39.25
C ILE A 201 -1.69 -15.47 37.94
N ILE A 202 -2.26 -14.58 37.12
CA ILE A 202 -1.66 -14.18 35.84
C ILE A 202 -0.31 -13.51 36.08
N SER A 203 -0.23 -12.57 37.01
CA SER A 203 1.02 -11.86 37.32
C SER A 203 2.12 -12.82 37.80
N GLU A 204 1.77 -13.79 38.63
CA GLU A 204 2.72 -14.81 39.12
C GLU A 204 3.21 -15.72 37.98
N ARG A 205 2.29 -16.10 37.07
CA ARG A 205 2.63 -16.92 35.89
C ARG A 205 3.54 -16.17 34.92
N LEU A 206 3.29 -14.90 34.67
CA LEU A 206 4.16 -14.07 33.83
C LEU A 206 5.56 -13.95 34.43
N LYS A 207 5.68 -13.73 35.74
CA LYS A 207 6.98 -13.71 36.43
C LYS A 207 7.72 -15.04 36.30
N SER A 208 7.00 -16.17 36.38
CA SER A 208 7.62 -17.50 36.28
C SER A 208 8.29 -17.79 34.93
N ILE A 209 7.89 -17.10 33.86
CA ILE A 209 8.51 -17.19 32.53
C ILE A 209 9.46 -16.03 32.21
N GLY A 210 9.78 -15.20 33.20
CA GLY A 210 10.76 -14.12 33.06
C GLY A 210 10.21 -12.80 32.52
N VAL A 211 8.89 -12.63 32.38
CA VAL A 211 8.31 -11.33 31.98
C VAL A 211 8.55 -10.31 33.10
N VAL A 212 9.18 -9.19 32.78
CA VAL A 212 9.60 -8.17 33.74
C VAL A 212 8.54 -7.09 33.86
N SER A 213 8.23 -6.63 35.08
CA SER A 213 7.34 -5.48 35.26
C SER A 213 8.09 -4.16 35.07
N TRP A 214 7.48 -3.18 34.41
CA TRP A 214 8.06 -1.84 34.23
C TRP A 214 8.58 -1.23 35.55
N ASP A 215 7.79 -1.35 36.61
CA ASP A 215 8.11 -0.81 37.95
C ASP A 215 9.32 -1.49 38.61
N GLN A 216 9.68 -2.70 38.18
CA GLN A 216 10.83 -3.44 38.71
C GLN A 216 12.13 -3.09 37.98
N SER A 217 12.07 -2.22 36.97
CA SER A 217 13.20 -1.86 36.12
C SER A 217 13.25 -0.36 35.84
N GLU A 218 12.79 0.47 36.78
CA GLU A 218 12.71 1.93 36.64
C GLU A 218 14.00 2.56 36.10
N ASP A 219 15.17 2.12 36.57
CA ASP A 219 16.47 2.59 36.09
C ASP A 219 16.69 2.33 34.60
N LEU A 220 16.36 1.12 34.11
CA LEU A 220 16.40 0.77 32.68
C LEU A 220 15.32 1.49 31.88
N MET A 221 14.15 1.69 32.49
CA MET A 221 13.01 2.35 31.86
C MET A 221 13.15 3.86 31.76
N SER A 222 14.06 4.47 32.52
CA SER A 222 14.43 5.88 32.41
C SER A 222 15.27 6.19 31.16
N ASN A 223 15.93 5.18 30.58
CA ASN A 223 16.74 5.34 29.37
C ASN A 223 15.86 5.56 28.13
N SER A 224 16.31 6.40 27.20
CA SER A 224 15.59 6.73 25.95
C SER A 224 15.42 5.53 25.00
N SER A 225 16.29 4.53 25.11
CA SER A 225 16.17 3.26 24.38
C SER A 225 16.88 2.16 25.16
N TRP A 226 16.44 0.92 24.98
CA TRP A 226 17.07 -0.28 25.55
C TRP A 226 16.97 -1.43 24.55
N THR A 227 18.03 -2.22 24.51
CA THR A 227 18.23 -3.36 23.61
C THR A 227 17.77 -4.66 24.27
N SER A 228 17.62 -5.73 23.49
CA SER A 228 17.22 -7.02 24.06
C SER A 228 18.24 -7.58 25.07
N ARG A 229 19.53 -7.20 24.92
CA ARG A 229 20.60 -7.55 25.85
C ARG A 229 20.41 -6.95 27.23
N ASP A 230 19.87 -5.74 27.32
CA ASP A 230 19.63 -5.03 28.59
C ASP A 230 18.58 -5.73 29.45
N LEU A 231 17.76 -6.60 28.84
CA LEU A 231 16.69 -7.35 29.50
C LEU A 231 16.89 -8.87 29.46
N HIS A 232 18.07 -9.35 29.05
CA HIS A 232 18.32 -10.78 28.83
C HIS A 232 17.25 -11.43 27.94
N ASP A 233 16.84 -10.72 26.89
CA ASP A 233 15.80 -11.09 25.93
C ASP A 233 14.39 -11.28 26.53
N ASN A 234 14.14 -10.82 27.76
CA ASN A 234 12.82 -10.85 28.40
C ASN A 234 11.94 -9.66 28.02
N PRO A 235 10.61 -9.84 27.88
CA PRO A 235 9.70 -8.78 27.51
C PRO A 235 9.29 -8.01 28.76
N VAL A 236 8.94 -6.74 28.55
CA VAL A 236 8.55 -5.86 29.64
C VAL A 236 7.05 -5.63 29.59
N LEU A 237 6.39 -5.80 30.72
CA LEU A 237 5.00 -5.48 30.89
C LEU A 237 4.87 -4.02 31.36
N LYS A 238 4.23 -3.16 30.54
CA LYS A 238 4.08 -1.72 30.81
C LYS A 238 3.28 -1.43 32.08
N SER A 239 2.30 -2.29 32.38
CA SER A 239 1.38 -2.15 33.50
C SER A 239 0.84 -3.52 33.87
N VAL A 240 0.34 -3.68 35.11
CA VAL A 240 -0.36 -4.89 35.54
C VAL A 240 -1.39 -5.34 34.48
N PRO A 241 -1.51 -6.64 34.17
CA PRO A 241 -2.46 -7.11 33.16
C PRO A 241 -3.88 -6.69 33.54
N TRP A 242 -4.61 -6.14 32.57
CA TRP A 242 -5.96 -5.66 32.81
C TRP A 242 -6.97 -6.76 32.53
N VAL A 243 -7.53 -7.35 33.60
CA VAL A 243 -8.61 -8.33 33.50
C VAL A 243 -9.94 -7.59 33.57
N LYS A 244 -10.77 -7.75 32.53
CA LYS A 244 -12.12 -7.20 32.49
C LYS A 244 -13.12 -8.14 33.17
N GLU A 245 -14.25 -7.58 33.58
CA GLU A 245 -15.38 -8.33 34.15
C GLU A 245 -15.85 -9.48 33.25
N SER A 246 -15.72 -9.34 31.93
CA SER A 246 -16.04 -10.37 30.93
C SER A 246 -15.10 -11.58 30.92
N GLY A 247 -14.01 -11.54 31.69
CA GLY A 247 -12.97 -12.57 31.68
C GLY A 247 -11.99 -12.46 30.51
N SER A 248 -11.94 -11.29 29.85
CA SER A 248 -10.91 -10.94 28.87
C SER A 248 -9.70 -10.31 29.59
N CYS A 249 -8.48 -10.73 29.25
CA CYS A 249 -7.25 -10.24 29.84
C CYS A 249 -6.38 -9.53 28.81
N HIS A 250 -5.99 -8.29 29.11
CA HIS A 250 -5.24 -7.40 28.24
C HIS A 250 -3.84 -7.18 28.78
N PHE A 251 -2.84 -7.32 27.91
CA PHE A 251 -1.43 -7.21 28.23
C PHE A 251 -0.81 -6.13 27.34
N ASN A 252 -0.14 -5.15 27.95
CA ASN A 252 0.63 -4.15 27.23
C ASN A 252 2.11 -4.50 27.35
N ILE A 253 2.67 -5.07 26.29
CA ILE A 253 4.03 -5.60 26.23
C ILE A 253 4.90 -4.62 25.46
N ILE A 254 6.03 -4.25 26.06
CA ILE A 254 7.03 -3.40 25.42
C ILE A 254 8.17 -4.28 24.92
N ILE A 255 8.46 -4.15 23.64
CA ILE A 255 9.51 -4.89 22.94
C ILE A 255 10.79 -4.04 22.96
N PRO A 256 11.96 -4.65 23.25
CA PRO A 256 13.23 -3.97 23.11
C PRO A 256 13.52 -3.53 21.68
N TYR A 257 14.45 -2.60 21.51
CA TYR A 257 15.02 -2.35 20.20
C TYR A 257 15.82 -3.58 19.73
N LEU A 258 15.50 -4.04 18.52
CA LEU A 258 16.14 -5.18 17.87
C LEU A 258 16.70 -4.74 16.52
N ASN A 259 17.86 -5.28 16.15
CA ASN A 259 18.65 -4.82 15.01
C ASN A 259 17.96 -4.99 13.64
N SER A 260 16.87 -5.74 13.58
CA SER A 260 16.08 -5.93 12.36
C SER A 260 14.62 -6.29 12.67
N ASP A 261 13.75 -6.09 11.68
CA ASP A 261 12.34 -6.43 11.81
C ASP A 261 12.11 -7.95 11.87
N SER A 262 12.95 -8.76 11.23
CA SER A 262 12.88 -10.23 11.35
C SER A 262 13.14 -10.70 12.78
N TRP A 263 14.14 -10.14 13.46
CA TRP A 263 14.41 -10.43 14.87
C TRP A 263 13.28 -9.93 15.76
N THR A 264 12.68 -8.79 15.44
CA THR A 264 11.49 -8.27 16.15
C THR A 264 10.31 -9.24 16.02
N ARG A 265 10.10 -9.79 14.83
CA ARG A 265 9.04 -10.76 14.57
C ARG A 265 9.26 -12.06 15.34
N GLU A 266 10.45 -12.65 15.26
CA GLU A 266 10.79 -13.87 16.01
C GLU A 266 10.59 -13.67 17.52
N TYR A 267 10.99 -12.51 18.02
CA TYR A 267 10.79 -12.13 19.41
C TYR A 267 9.30 -12.08 19.79
N ILE A 268 8.46 -11.41 18.97
CA ILE A 268 7.02 -11.34 19.20
C ILE A 268 6.42 -12.75 19.18
N TYR A 269 6.77 -13.59 18.22
CA TYR A 269 6.18 -14.92 18.09
C TYR A 269 6.53 -15.83 19.26
N LYS A 270 7.83 -15.88 19.61
CA LYS A 270 8.32 -16.64 20.75
C LYS A 270 7.63 -16.23 22.04
N TRP A 271 7.58 -14.94 22.34
CA TRP A 271 7.02 -14.45 23.60
C TRP A 271 5.49 -14.52 23.64
N SER A 272 4.83 -14.32 22.50
CA SER A 272 3.38 -14.51 22.41
C SER A 272 3.00 -15.96 22.72
N ARG A 273 3.70 -16.93 22.11
CA ARG A 273 3.47 -18.35 22.42
C ARG A 273 3.75 -18.66 23.88
N SER A 274 4.92 -18.26 24.39
CA SER A 274 5.32 -18.53 25.79
C SER A 274 4.28 -18.01 26.78
N ILE A 275 3.78 -16.78 26.58
CA ILE A 275 2.73 -16.19 27.42
C ILE A 275 1.42 -16.96 27.29
N LEU A 276 0.94 -17.20 26.06
CA LEU A 276 -0.35 -17.87 25.83
C LEU A 276 -0.36 -19.32 26.31
N GLU A 277 0.74 -20.05 26.11
CA GLU A 277 0.93 -21.42 26.59
C GLU A 277 0.94 -21.48 28.12
N THR A 278 1.71 -20.61 28.77
CA THR A 278 1.79 -20.56 30.24
C THR A 278 0.44 -20.24 30.87
N LEU A 279 -0.30 -19.29 30.29
CA LEU A 279 -1.61 -18.90 30.80
C LEU A 279 -2.68 -19.95 30.51
N SER A 280 -2.70 -20.56 29.33
CA SER A 280 -3.66 -21.62 28.99
C SER A 280 -3.43 -22.92 29.78
N ASN A 281 -2.21 -23.18 30.23
CA ASN A 281 -1.88 -24.28 31.15
C ASN A 281 -2.09 -23.94 32.63
N SER A 282 -2.37 -22.68 32.97
CA SER A 282 -2.60 -22.25 34.35
C SER A 282 -4.05 -22.49 34.79
N LYS A 283 -4.31 -22.44 36.11
CA LYS A 283 -5.66 -22.52 36.69
C LYS A 283 -6.51 -21.24 36.52
N THR A 284 -6.13 -20.35 35.61
CA THR A 284 -6.90 -19.13 35.34
C THR A 284 -8.19 -19.45 34.62
N ASP A 285 -9.28 -18.76 34.95
CA ASP A 285 -10.55 -18.86 34.24
C ASP A 285 -10.64 -17.90 33.03
N VAL A 286 -9.55 -17.19 32.71
CA VAL A 286 -9.50 -16.22 31.60
C VAL A 286 -9.86 -16.89 30.29
N ARG A 287 -10.81 -16.28 29.57
CA ARG A 287 -11.39 -16.84 28.35
C ARG A 287 -10.79 -16.28 27.08
N GLN A 288 -10.29 -15.05 27.16
CA GLN A 288 -9.72 -14.34 26.01
C GLN A 288 -8.45 -13.61 26.43
N TYR A 289 -7.46 -13.67 25.57
CA TYR A 289 -6.19 -12.99 25.74
C TYR A 289 -6.06 -11.90 24.67
N SER A 290 -5.55 -10.73 25.05
CA SER A 290 -5.19 -9.64 24.15
C SER A 290 -3.78 -9.17 24.47
N LEU A 291 -2.81 -9.55 23.65
CA LEU A 291 -1.43 -9.11 23.74
C LEU A 291 -1.23 -7.91 22.82
N SER A 292 -1.05 -6.73 23.37
CA SER A 292 -0.75 -5.51 22.63
C SER A 292 0.73 -5.17 22.78
N PHE A 293 1.42 -5.05 21.64
CA PHE A 293 2.86 -4.84 21.58
C PHE A 293 3.17 -3.39 21.27
N PHE A 294 4.15 -2.84 21.97
CA PHE A 294 4.63 -1.48 21.82
C PHE A 294 6.14 -1.46 21.64
N ARG A 295 6.64 -0.59 20.77
CA ARG A 295 8.06 -0.30 20.63
C ARG A 295 8.34 1.04 21.32
N LYS A 296 9.34 1.06 22.21
CA LYS A 296 9.80 2.30 22.84
C LYS A 296 10.81 2.98 21.93
N GLU A 297 10.46 4.14 21.40
CA GLU A 297 11.34 5.02 20.64
C GLU A 297 11.39 6.37 21.37
N ASN A 298 12.50 6.63 22.07
CA ASN A 298 12.65 7.77 22.97
C ASN A 298 11.61 7.71 24.12
N GLU A 299 10.91 8.81 24.39
CA GLU A 299 9.85 8.88 25.42
C GLU A 299 8.51 8.31 24.97
N LYS A 300 8.35 7.91 23.69
CA LYS A 300 7.08 7.45 23.13
C LYS A 300 7.05 5.92 22.98
N CYS A 301 5.90 5.35 23.31
CA CYS A 301 5.59 3.94 23.07
C CYS A 301 4.63 3.84 21.88
N ASN A 302 5.15 3.44 20.72
CA ASN A 302 4.35 3.30 19.50
C ASN A 302 3.74 1.90 19.44
N HIS A 303 2.43 1.80 19.19
CA HIS A 303 1.76 0.51 19.03
C HIS A 303 2.26 -0.19 17.77
N PHE A 304 2.62 -1.46 17.90
CA PHE A 304 3.42 -2.19 16.92
C PHE A 304 2.73 -3.47 16.42
N GLY A 305 1.80 -4.02 17.19
CA GLY A 305 1.00 -5.19 16.83
C GLY A 305 0.09 -5.62 17.97
N MET A 306 -0.90 -6.45 17.68
CA MET A 306 -1.83 -7.00 18.64
C MET A 306 -2.17 -8.45 18.29
N ILE A 307 -2.18 -9.35 19.29
CA ILE A 307 -2.61 -10.74 19.13
C ILE A 307 -3.74 -10.99 20.10
N ARG A 308 -4.91 -11.35 19.56
CA ARG A 308 -6.09 -11.76 20.32
C ARG A 308 -6.47 -13.18 19.98
N ALA A 309 -6.76 -13.95 21.02
CA ALA A 309 -7.20 -15.32 20.89
C ALA A 309 -8.09 -15.72 22.06
N SER A 310 -9.08 -16.57 21.80
CA SER A 310 -9.77 -17.26 22.88
C SER A 310 -8.86 -18.34 23.47
N ARG A 311 -9.09 -18.69 24.73
CA ARG A 311 -8.36 -19.78 25.38
C ARG A 311 -8.55 -21.10 24.63
N ASP A 312 -9.75 -21.35 24.12
CA ASP A 312 -10.05 -22.56 23.36
C ASP A 312 -9.25 -22.62 22.04
N ASP A 313 -9.13 -21.50 21.34
CA ASP A 313 -8.31 -21.40 20.12
C ASP A 313 -6.84 -21.63 20.43
N VAL A 314 -6.33 -21.07 21.53
CA VAL A 314 -4.95 -21.28 21.99
C VAL A 314 -4.71 -22.76 22.28
N ILE A 315 -5.55 -23.40 23.10
CA ILE A 315 -5.41 -24.82 23.45
C ILE A 315 -5.47 -25.70 22.20
N LYS A 316 -6.42 -25.44 21.30
CA LYS A 316 -6.55 -26.15 20.02
C LYS A 316 -5.29 -26.01 19.17
N THR A 317 -4.74 -24.80 19.07
CA THR A 317 -3.55 -24.54 18.24
C THR A 317 -2.28 -25.12 18.87
N LEU A 318 -2.16 -25.11 20.21
CA LEU A 318 -1.05 -25.73 20.93
C LEU A 318 -0.97 -27.25 20.69
N SER A 319 -2.12 -27.92 20.55
CA SER A 319 -2.17 -29.37 20.30
C SER A 319 -1.57 -29.80 18.95
N GLN A 320 -1.31 -28.86 18.05
CA GLN A 320 -0.82 -29.13 16.69
C GLN A 320 0.71 -29.18 16.59
N ASN A 321 1.46 -28.97 17.69
CA ASN A 321 2.94 -29.00 17.73
C ASN A 321 3.61 -28.15 16.63
N LEU A 322 3.06 -26.96 16.36
CA LEU A 322 3.56 -26.04 15.35
C LEU A 322 4.83 -25.30 15.81
N SER A 323 5.56 -24.70 14.87
CA SER A 323 6.57 -23.69 15.19
C SER A 323 5.94 -22.41 15.76
N ASP A 324 6.73 -21.51 16.35
CA ASP A 324 6.21 -20.28 16.98
C ASP A 324 5.50 -19.37 15.98
N GLU A 325 6.04 -19.27 14.76
CA GLU A 325 5.44 -18.51 13.66
C GLU A 325 4.11 -19.11 13.21
N GLU A 326 4.10 -20.40 12.90
CA GLU A 326 2.88 -21.11 12.47
C GLU A 326 1.79 -21.09 13.55
N PHE A 327 2.19 -21.18 14.83
CA PHE A 327 1.28 -21.06 15.95
C PHE A 327 0.55 -19.71 15.94
N ILE A 328 1.28 -18.60 15.84
CA ILE A 328 0.67 -17.25 15.81
C ILE A 328 -0.13 -17.02 14.53
N MET A 329 0.34 -17.51 13.38
CA MET A 329 -0.35 -17.40 12.09
C MET A 329 -1.66 -18.20 12.04
N ASN A 330 -1.83 -19.20 12.90
CA ASN A 330 -3.08 -19.97 12.99
C ASN A 330 -4.08 -19.39 14.00
N LEU A 331 -3.72 -18.35 14.76
CA LEU A 331 -4.65 -17.65 15.63
C LEU A 331 -5.55 -16.68 14.84
N PRO A 332 -6.87 -16.65 15.12
CA PRO A 332 -7.84 -15.90 14.32
C PRO A 332 -7.76 -14.37 14.50
N GLY A 333 -7.37 -13.86 15.68
CA GLY A 333 -7.42 -12.44 16.03
C GLY A 333 -6.08 -11.73 16.00
N ARG A 334 -5.28 -11.88 14.95
CA ARG A 334 -3.94 -11.25 14.86
C ARG A 334 -3.95 -9.99 14.01
N TYR A 335 -3.25 -8.99 14.51
CA TYR A 335 -2.88 -7.76 13.81
C TYR A 335 -1.38 -7.55 14.01
N LEU A 336 -0.61 -7.51 12.93
CA LEU A 336 0.82 -7.19 12.98
C LEU A 336 1.07 -6.04 12.01
N SER A 337 1.91 -5.07 12.40
CA SER A 337 2.30 -4.01 11.46
C SER A 337 2.94 -4.59 10.19
N PRO A 338 2.84 -3.92 9.03
CA PRO A 338 3.37 -4.43 7.76
C PRO A 338 4.86 -4.82 7.83
N ALA A 339 5.66 -4.09 8.59
CA ALA A 339 7.09 -4.39 8.82
C ALA A 339 7.34 -5.77 9.48
N VAL A 340 6.33 -6.32 10.16
CA VAL A 340 6.37 -7.62 10.85
C VAL A 340 5.57 -8.68 10.07
N ALA A 341 4.52 -8.25 9.37
CA ALA A 341 3.60 -9.11 8.64
C ALA A 341 4.11 -9.54 7.26
N GLU A 342 4.86 -8.67 6.57
CA GLU A 342 5.38 -8.93 5.22
C GLU A 342 6.83 -9.44 5.25
N PHE A 343 7.14 -10.34 4.32
CA PHE A 343 8.49 -10.80 3.98
C PHE A 343 8.98 -10.08 2.73
#